data_AF-A0A8H6KG65-F1
#
_entry.id   AF-A0A8H6KG65-F1
#
_cell.length_a   1.000
_cell.length_b   1.000
_cell.length_c   1.000
_cell.angle_alpha   90.00
_cell.angle_beta   90.00
_cell.angle_gamma   90.00
#
_symmetry.space_group_name_H-M   'P 1'
#
loop_
_entity.id
_entity.type
_entity.pdbx_description
1 polymer ?
#
loop_
_entity_poly.entity_id
_entity_poly.type
_entity_poly.pdbx_seq_one_letter_code
_entity_poly.pdbx_strand_id
1 'polypeptide(L)'
;MAALLPQHCALCGRRENLLRCAGCQVVYYCGRDHQTTDWKAHKGACSQTTKAHRRFAHEESLIRDVPQFGMGWTWEDSVGRFWGILETRDYMRARYGYVVALLAHNTVDGVERAVEHELDMLRLCRSDNMGIRNMAPHLLLRLGRDQEAYDFLKWWATTGNEGDYDWGDMSHPHLNLKGENAFEKVEGFFDSRYGSLNHKLVATLLKIRLWLELRDVRNADIALRDALPRELLDMIKTRVVRSDVVARRQDLIEHTDRAGPEMRALQKQIRTMINAVRLNNEFMLPRLFAPNVDWNRSPQSYSMGSREEAQLTLNYCYLAWAETPGAIDVAKKALAAVRAAS
;
A
#
# COMPACT_ATOMS: atom_id res chain seq x y z
N MET A 1 -13.18 9.37 4.19
CA MET A 1 -13.51 7.98 4.55
C MET A 1 -12.84 7.68 5.89
N ALA A 2 -13.37 6.73 6.67
CA ALA A 2 -12.70 6.28 7.89
C ALA A 2 -11.51 5.37 7.53
N ALA A 3 -10.54 5.22 8.43
CA ALA A 3 -9.43 4.29 8.27
C ALA A 3 -9.91 2.85 8.02
N LEU A 4 -9.07 2.00 7.42
CA LEU A 4 -9.37 0.58 7.24
C LEU A 4 -9.71 -0.05 8.59
N LEU A 5 -10.96 -0.48 8.73
CA LEU A 5 -11.47 -0.94 10.03
C LEU A 5 -10.89 -2.32 10.36
N PRO A 6 -10.58 -2.58 11.65
CA PRO A 6 -10.33 -3.93 12.13
C PRO A 6 -11.51 -4.87 11.81
N GLN A 7 -11.29 -6.17 11.98
CA GLN A 7 -12.34 -7.18 11.80
C GLN A 7 -13.62 -6.80 12.55
N HIS A 8 -14.73 -6.79 11.83
CA HIS A 8 -16.03 -6.40 12.35
C HIS A 8 -17.14 -7.12 11.58
N CYS A 9 -18.31 -7.24 12.21
CA CYS A 9 -19.50 -7.72 11.54
C CYS A 9 -19.93 -6.74 10.45
N ALA A 10 -20.03 -7.20 9.21
CA ALA A 10 -20.41 -6.37 8.06
C ALA A 10 -21.81 -5.73 8.20
N LEU A 11 -22.69 -6.30 9.03
CA LEU A 11 -24.04 -5.77 9.24
C LEU A 11 -24.15 -4.80 10.43
N CYS A 12 -23.56 -5.13 11.59
CA CYS A 12 -23.79 -4.38 12.83
C CYS A 12 -22.55 -3.71 13.44
N GLY A 13 -21.36 -3.95 12.87
CA GLY A 13 -20.11 -3.34 13.33
C GLY A 13 -19.50 -3.92 14.61
N ARG A 14 -20.14 -4.91 15.28
CA ARG A 14 -19.55 -5.62 16.42
C ARG A 14 -18.20 -6.23 16.03
N ARG A 15 -17.22 -6.21 16.94
CA ARG A 15 -15.83 -6.68 16.70
C ARG A 15 -15.47 -8.00 17.39
N GLU A 16 -16.35 -8.52 18.21
CA GLU A 16 -16.12 -9.71 19.02
C GLU A 16 -17.00 -10.87 18.57
N ASN A 17 -16.54 -12.10 18.84
CA ASN A 17 -17.25 -13.34 18.57
C ASN A 17 -17.77 -13.42 17.12
N LEU A 18 -16.84 -13.19 16.18
CA LEU A 18 -17.14 -13.13 14.76
C LEU A 18 -16.94 -14.48 14.08
N LEU A 19 -17.89 -14.84 13.23
CA LEU A 19 -17.81 -15.94 12.29
C LEU A 19 -17.38 -15.42 10.93
N ARG A 20 -16.37 -16.08 10.36
CA ARG A 20 -15.85 -15.79 9.02
C ARG A 20 -16.74 -16.44 7.97
N CYS A 21 -17.05 -15.70 6.90
CA CYS A 21 -17.76 -16.26 5.74
C CYS A 21 -16.94 -17.41 5.13
N ALA A 22 -17.50 -18.61 5.07
CA ALA A 22 -16.81 -19.80 4.55
C ALA A 22 -16.48 -19.71 3.05
N GLY A 23 -17.19 -18.87 2.29
CA GLY A 23 -16.98 -18.69 0.85
C GLY A 23 -15.77 -17.81 0.54
N CYS A 24 -15.86 -16.50 0.83
CA CYS A 24 -14.78 -15.57 0.53
C CYS A 24 -13.65 -15.55 1.56
N GLN A 25 -13.92 -15.98 2.80
CA GLN A 25 -12.98 -15.99 3.92
C GLN A 25 -12.36 -14.63 4.29
N VAL A 26 -13.01 -13.52 3.92
CA VAL A 26 -12.51 -12.16 4.21
C VAL A 26 -13.59 -11.21 4.76
N VAL A 27 -14.80 -11.72 4.96
CA VAL A 27 -15.92 -10.98 5.55
C VAL A 27 -16.43 -11.71 6.78
N TYR A 28 -16.86 -10.95 7.78
CA TYR A 28 -17.18 -11.44 9.12
C TYR A 28 -18.60 -11.06 9.54
N TYR A 29 -19.23 -11.92 10.35
CA TYR A 29 -20.58 -11.74 10.87
C TYR A 29 -20.68 -12.22 12.31
N CYS A 30 -21.60 -11.70 13.12
CA CYS A 30 -21.83 -12.23 14.47
C CYS A 30 -22.47 -13.64 14.46
N GLY A 31 -23.11 -14.01 13.36
CA GLY A 31 -23.90 -15.22 13.26
C GLY A 31 -24.50 -15.39 11.87
N ARG A 32 -25.16 -16.54 11.66
CA ARG A 32 -25.82 -16.89 10.39
C ARG A 32 -26.94 -15.92 10.02
N ASP A 33 -27.60 -15.34 11.01
CA ASP A 33 -28.70 -14.39 10.79
C ASP A 33 -28.18 -13.13 10.09
N HIS A 34 -27.11 -12.52 10.63
CA HIS A 34 -26.50 -11.34 10.02
C HIS A 34 -25.93 -11.62 8.62
N GLN A 35 -25.33 -12.79 8.42
CA GLN A 35 -24.87 -13.22 7.10
C GLN A 35 -26.04 -13.35 6.10
N THR A 36 -27.17 -13.89 6.55
CA THR A 36 -28.36 -14.10 5.72
C THR A 36 -29.00 -12.76 5.34
N THR A 37 -29.07 -11.82 6.28
CA THR A 37 -29.56 -10.46 6.03
C THR A 37 -28.68 -9.71 5.04
N ASP A 38 -27.35 -9.81 5.18
CA ASP A 38 -26.39 -9.15 4.29
C ASP A 38 -26.23 -9.85 2.92
N TRP A 39 -26.76 -11.07 2.77
CA TRP A 39 -26.49 -11.93 1.62
C TRP A 39 -26.80 -11.28 0.28
N LYS A 40 -27.87 -10.47 0.18
CA LYS A 40 -28.23 -9.78 -1.07
C LYS A 40 -27.11 -8.86 -1.56
N ALA A 41 -26.44 -8.15 -0.66
CA ALA A 41 -25.30 -7.29 -0.99
C ALA A 41 -24.00 -8.10 -1.14
N HIS A 42 -23.77 -9.07 -0.26
CA HIS A 42 -22.51 -9.83 -0.20
C HIS A 42 -22.34 -10.87 -1.32
N LYS A 43 -23.43 -11.53 -1.76
CA LYS A 43 -23.40 -12.71 -2.65
C LYS A 43 -22.55 -12.50 -3.91
N GLY A 44 -22.67 -11.33 -4.54
CA GLY A 44 -21.96 -11.01 -5.78
C GLY A 44 -20.45 -11.01 -5.61
N ALA A 45 -19.94 -10.26 -4.63
CA ALA A 45 -18.52 -10.21 -4.31
C ALA A 45 -18.03 -11.57 -3.78
N CYS A 46 -18.79 -12.22 -2.90
CA CYS A 46 -18.44 -13.54 -2.36
C CYS A 46 -18.26 -14.60 -3.46
N SER A 47 -19.20 -14.66 -4.41
CA SER A 47 -19.12 -15.62 -5.51
C SER A 47 -17.92 -15.35 -6.41
N GLN A 48 -17.61 -14.08 -6.69
CA GLN A 48 -16.46 -13.72 -7.52
C GLN A 48 -15.14 -14.14 -6.87
N THR A 49 -14.95 -13.83 -5.58
CA THR A 49 -13.78 -14.24 -4.82
C THR A 49 -13.64 -15.76 -4.73
N THR A 50 -14.75 -16.48 -4.52
CA THR A 50 -14.74 -17.95 -4.49
C THR A 50 -14.32 -18.53 -5.85
N LYS A 51 -14.84 -17.97 -6.96
CA LYS A 51 -14.47 -18.40 -8.33
C LYS A 51 -13.00 -18.08 -8.63
N ALA A 52 -12.53 -16.89 -8.27
CA ALA A 52 -11.15 -16.48 -8.47
C ALA A 52 -10.18 -17.36 -7.68
N HIS A 53 -10.51 -17.68 -6.42
CA HIS A 53 -9.73 -18.61 -5.61
C HIS A 53 -9.64 -20.01 -6.25
N ARG A 54 -10.78 -20.56 -6.71
CA ARG A 54 -10.79 -21.87 -7.39
C ARG A 54 -9.97 -21.87 -8.66
N ARG A 55 -10.03 -20.79 -9.45
CA ARG A 55 -9.22 -20.64 -10.66
C ARG A 55 -7.73 -20.62 -10.29
N PHE A 56 -7.35 -19.77 -9.35
CA PHE A 56 -5.96 -19.70 -8.85
C PHE A 56 -5.45 -21.09 -8.41
N ALA A 57 -6.21 -21.79 -7.56
CA ALA A 57 -5.83 -23.13 -7.08
C ALA A 57 -5.76 -24.16 -8.20
N HIS A 58 -6.66 -24.08 -9.19
CA HIS A 58 -6.62 -24.96 -10.36
C HIS A 58 -5.36 -24.72 -11.20
N GLU A 59 -5.07 -23.47 -11.58
CA GLU A 59 -3.84 -23.16 -12.34
C GLU A 59 -2.57 -23.55 -11.56
N GLU A 60 -2.60 -23.42 -10.22
CA GLU A 60 -1.49 -23.88 -9.38
C GLU A 60 -1.31 -25.41 -9.46
N SER A 61 -2.39 -26.19 -9.38
CA SER A 61 -2.33 -27.65 -9.49
C SER A 61 -1.77 -28.12 -10.84
N LEU A 62 -2.05 -27.39 -11.93
CA LEU A 62 -1.53 -27.70 -13.27
C LEU A 62 -0.02 -27.53 -13.40
N ILE A 63 0.62 -26.79 -12.49
CA ILE A 63 2.08 -26.57 -12.52
C ILE A 63 2.80 -27.18 -11.31
N ARG A 64 2.08 -27.52 -10.24
CA ARG A 64 2.65 -28.18 -9.05
C ARG A 64 2.50 -29.70 -9.06
N ASP A 65 1.35 -30.21 -9.50
CA ASP A 65 0.98 -31.62 -9.31
C ASP A 65 1.25 -32.49 -10.54
N VAL A 66 1.81 -31.90 -11.60
CA VAL A 66 2.12 -32.60 -12.85
C VAL A 66 3.57 -33.10 -12.81
N PRO A 67 3.87 -34.34 -13.26
CA PRO A 67 5.25 -34.79 -13.41
C PRO A 67 6.04 -33.80 -14.27
N GLN A 68 7.01 -33.12 -13.67
CA GLN A 68 7.83 -32.10 -14.34
C GLN A 68 8.82 -32.70 -15.36
N PHE A 69 8.79 -34.03 -15.52
CA PHE A 69 9.61 -34.77 -16.46
C PHE A 69 9.28 -34.40 -17.91
N GLY A 70 10.25 -33.85 -18.63
CA GLY A 70 10.10 -33.46 -20.04
C GLY A 70 9.65 -32.01 -20.28
N MET A 71 9.33 -31.23 -19.24
CA MET A 71 9.01 -29.80 -19.38
C MET A 71 10.25 -28.91 -19.54
N GLY A 72 11.44 -29.41 -19.17
CA GLY A 72 12.69 -28.64 -19.23
C GLY A 72 12.83 -27.57 -18.14
N TRP A 73 11.90 -27.51 -17.19
CA TRP A 73 11.93 -26.64 -16.02
C TRP A 73 11.24 -27.33 -14.81
N THR A 74 11.63 -26.93 -13.59
CA THR A 74 10.98 -27.33 -12.33
C THR A 74 10.42 -26.12 -11.61
N TRP A 75 9.49 -26.31 -10.67
CA TRP A 75 8.95 -25.20 -9.87
C TRP A 75 10.09 -24.43 -9.17
N GLU A 76 10.96 -25.16 -8.48
CA GLU A 76 12.07 -24.64 -7.68
C GLU A 76 13.05 -23.86 -8.54
N ASP A 77 13.47 -24.42 -9.69
CA ASP A 77 14.40 -23.76 -10.61
C ASP A 77 13.77 -22.57 -11.32
N SER A 78 12.44 -22.45 -11.30
CA SER A 78 11.71 -21.40 -12.00
C SER A 78 11.44 -20.18 -11.15
N VAL A 79 11.55 -20.28 -9.83
CA VAL A 79 11.33 -19.15 -8.91
C VAL A 79 12.20 -17.96 -9.34
N GLY A 80 11.59 -16.77 -9.36
CA GLY A 80 12.22 -15.53 -9.80
C GLY A 80 11.99 -15.20 -11.28
N ARG A 81 11.73 -16.22 -12.12
CA ARG A 81 11.59 -16.10 -13.57
C ARG A 81 10.28 -16.64 -14.13
N PHE A 82 9.23 -16.76 -13.31
CA PHE A 82 7.94 -17.34 -13.73
C PHE A 82 7.43 -16.71 -15.02
N TRP A 83 7.45 -15.38 -15.16
CA TRP A 83 6.94 -14.75 -16.36
C TRP A 83 7.68 -15.13 -17.67
N GLY A 84 8.95 -15.55 -17.57
CA GLY A 84 9.72 -16.07 -18.71
C GLY A 84 9.22 -17.42 -19.22
N ILE A 85 8.49 -18.17 -18.39
CA ILE A 85 7.97 -19.52 -18.68
C ILE A 85 6.50 -19.40 -19.05
N LEU A 86 6.16 -19.74 -20.30
CA LEU A 86 4.83 -19.54 -20.87
C LEU A 86 3.74 -20.23 -20.04
N GLU A 87 4.03 -21.44 -19.58
CA GLU A 87 3.13 -22.33 -18.84
C GLU A 87 2.74 -21.76 -17.46
N THR A 88 3.60 -20.97 -16.83
CA THR A 88 3.29 -20.39 -15.51
C THR A 88 2.52 -19.07 -15.58
N ARG A 89 2.35 -18.48 -16.77
CA ARG A 89 1.70 -17.17 -16.92
C ARG A 89 0.23 -17.19 -16.55
N ASP A 90 -0.47 -18.28 -16.84
CA ASP A 90 -1.89 -18.40 -16.52
C ASP A 90 -2.12 -18.54 -15.01
N TYR A 91 -1.22 -19.24 -14.32
CA TYR A 91 -1.15 -19.22 -12.86
C TYR A 91 -0.91 -17.81 -12.30
N MET A 92 0.09 -17.07 -12.79
CA MET A 92 0.38 -15.70 -12.33
C MET A 92 -0.81 -14.75 -12.54
N ARG A 93 -1.48 -14.86 -13.70
CA ARG A 93 -2.69 -14.08 -14.00
C ARG A 93 -3.87 -14.46 -13.12
N ALA A 94 -4.11 -15.76 -12.91
CA ALA A 94 -5.19 -16.23 -12.05
C ALA A 94 -4.98 -15.80 -10.60
N ARG A 95 -3.73 -15.84 -10.12
CA ARG A 95 -3.36 -15.36 -8.78
C ARG A 95 -3.61 -13.85 -8.63
N TYR A 96 -3.22 -13.04 -9.61
CA TYR A 96 -3.56 -11.60 -9.58
C TYR A 96 -5.07 -11.36 -9.65
N GLY A 97 -5.80 -12.15 -10.44
CA GLY A 97 -7.26 -12.11 -10.45
C GLY A 97 -7.88 -12.40 -9.07
N TYR A 98 -7.24 -13.27 -8.28
CA TYR A 98 -7.64 -13.50 -6.90
C TYR A 98 -7.33 -12.32 -5.98
N VAL A 99 -6.15 -11.69 -6.11
CA VAL A 99 -5.80 -10.43 -5.42
C VAL A 99 -6.87 -9.36 -5.65
N VAL A 100 -7.24 -9.10 -6.91
CA VAL A 100 -8.29 -8.12 -7.24
C VAL A 100 -9.63 -8.48 -6.58
N ALA A 101 -10.00 -9.76 -6.58
CA ALA A 101 -11.25 -10.22 -5.97
C ALA A 101 -11.23 -10.17 -4.43
N LEU A 102 -10.06 -10.24 -3.78
CA LEU A 102 -9.91 -10.03 -2.33
C LEU A 102 -10.10 -8.55 -1.98
N LEU A 103 -9.46 -7.66 -2.74
CA LEU A 103 -9.50 -6.21 -2.50
C LEU A 103 -10.90 -5.60 -2.69
N ALA A 104 -11.75 -6.23 -3.51
CA ALA A 104 -13.13 -5.82 -3.70
C ALA A 104 -13.99 -5.84 -2.41
N HIS A 105 -13.59 -6.57 -1.37
CA HIS A 105 -14.30 -6.58 -0.08
C HIS A 105 -13.95 -5.39 0.81
N ASN A 106 -12.83 -4.73 0.57
CA ASN A 106 -12.35 -3.60 1.37
C ASN A 106 -12.23 -3.91 2.88
N THR A 107 -11.77 -5.11 3.23
CA THR A 107 -11.56 -5.56 4.63
C THR A 107 -10.08 -5.70 4.93
N VAL A 108 -9.72 -5.60 6.22
CA VAL A 108 -8.32 -5.79 6.68
C VAL A 108 -7.75 -7.13 6.22
N ASP A 109 -8.48 -8.23 6.36
CA ASP A 109 -8.06 -9.55 5.89
C ASP A 109 -7.95 -9.66 4.36
N GLY A 110 -8.82 -8.98 3.63
CA GLY A 110 -8.74 -8.93 2.17
C GLY A 110 -7.46 -8.23 1.70
N VAL A 111 -7.10 -7.12 2.37
CA VAL A 111 -5.88 -6.37 2.09
C VAL A 111 -4.63 -7.13 2.53
N GLU A 112 -4.63 -7.74 3.72
CA GLU A 112 -3.51 -8.54 4.24
C GLU A 112 -3.19 -9.70 3.28
N ARG A 113 -4.20 -10.51 2.93
CA ARG A 113 -4.02 -11.65 2.02
C ARG A 113 -3.63 -11.20 0.60
N ALA A 114 -4.14 -10.07 0.14
CA ALA A 114 -3.73 -9.50 -1.14
C ALA A 114 -2.22 -9.20 -1.15
N VAL A 115 -1.71 -8.51 -0.12
CA VAL A 115 -0.27 -8.23 0.02
C VAL A 115 0.56 -9.51 0.09
N GLU A 116 0.11 -10.52 0.85
CA GLU A 116 0.80 -11.83 0.89
C GLU A 116 0.93 -12.45 -0.51
N HIS A 117 -0.15 -12.45 -1.30
CA HIS A 117 -0.10 -12.95 -2.67
C HIS A 117 0.78 -12.07 -3.57
N GLU A 118 0.74 -10.74 -3.44
CA GLU A 118 1.56 -9.83 -4.23
C GLU A 118 3.06 -9.99 -3.95
N LEU A 119 3.45 -10.09 -2.68
CA LEU A 119 4.85 -10.29 -2.28
C LEU A 119 5.39 -11.64 -2.76
N ASP A 120 4.58 -12.70 -2.68
CA ASP A 120 4.99 -14.00 -3.23
C ASP A 120 5.01 -14.00 -4.76
N MET A 121 4.12 -13.25 -5.43
CA MET A 121 4.21 -13.04 -6.88
C MET A 121 5.51 -12.32 -7.28
N LEU A 122 5.94 -11.33 -6.50
CA LEU A 122 7.23 -10.65 -6.69
C LEU A 122 8.42 -11.60 -6.42
N ARG A 123 8.30 -12.55 -5.49
CA ARG A 123 9.30 -13.61 -5.31
C ARG A 123 9.36 -14.54 -6.52
N LEU A 124 8.21 -14.90 -7.08
CA LEU A 124 8.10 -15.79 -8.24
C LEU A 124 8.54 -15.12 -9.56
N CYS A 125 8.38 -13.81 -9.67
CA CYS A 125 8.79 -13.00 -10.81
C CYS A 125 9.43 -11.70 -10.31
N ARG A 126 10.75 -11.73 -10.07
CA ARG A 126 11.49 -10.59 -9.50
C ARG A 126 11.47 -9.37 -10.41
N SER A 127 11.51 -9.59 -11.73
CA SER A 127 11.42 -8.54 -12.75
C SER A 127 10.06 -7.84 -12.84
N ASP A 128 9.04 -8.32 -12.11
CA ASP A 128 7.71 -7.74 -11.99
C ASP A 128 7.05 -7.35 -13.33
N ASN A 129 6.96 -8.31 -14.26
CA ASN A 129 6.39 -8.07 -15.58
C ASN A 129 4.88 -7.74 -15.57
N MET A 130 4.20 -7.97 -14.45
CA MET A 130 2.78 -7.65 -14.26
C MET A 130 2.55 -6.31 -13.55
N GLY A 131 3.61 -5.63 -13.09
CA GLY A 131 3.51 -4.33 -12.42
C GLY A 131 2.91 -4.39 -11.01
N ILE A 132 3.04 -5.52 -10.33
CA ILE A 132 2.57 -5.77 -8.95
C ILE A 132 3.20 -4.77 -7.97
N ARG A 133 4.46 -4.36 -8.20
CA ARG A 133 5.18 -3.40 -7.33
C ARG A 133 4.52 -2.03 -7.24
N ASN A 134 3.57 -1.72 -8.13
CA ASN A 134 2.85 -0.47 -8.12
C ASN A 134 1.69 -0.44 -7.11
N MET A 135 1.14 -1.59 -6.70
CA MET A 135 -0.01 -1.68 -5.79
C MET A 135 0.40 -2.03 -4.37
N ALA A 136 1.25 -3.05 -4.19
CA ALA A 136 1.68 -3.57 -2.88
C ALA A 136 2.03 -2.50 -1.83
N PRO A 137 2.86 -1.49 -2.11
CA PRO A 137 3.22 -0.51 -1.10
C PRO A 137 2.06 0.42 -0.69
N HIS A 138 1.05 0.63 -1.53
CA HIS A 138 -0.17 1.34 -1.10
C HIS A 138 -0.97 0.50 -0.11
N LEU A 139 -1.06 -0.80 -0.33
CA LEU A 139 -1.77 -1.72 0.56
C LEU A 139 -1.07 -1.86 1.92
N LEU A 140 0.26 -1.90 1.94
CA LEU A 140 1.05 -1.86 3.18
C LEU A 140 0.70 -0.62 4.03
N LEU A 141 0.56 0.56 3.42
CA LEU A 141 0.10 1.75 4.12
C LEU A 141 -1.33 1.61 4.66
N ARG A 142 -2.23 0.91 3.96
CA ARG A 142 -3.60 0.68 4.47
C ARG A 142 -3.62 -0.20 5.71
N LEU A 143 -2.65 -1.11 5.82
CA LEU A 143 -2.45 -2.00 6.98
C LEU A 143 -1.67 -1.33 8.12
N GLY A 144 -1.22 -0.08 7.96
CA GLY A 144 -0.37 0.61 8.94
C GLY A 144 1.06 0.06 9.01
N ARG A 145 1.48 -0.74 8.01
CA ARG A 145 2.84 -1.28 7.88
C ARG A 145 3.74 -0.27 7.19
N ASP A 146 3.85 0.92 7.78
CA ASP A 146 4.50 2.08 7.15
C ASP A 146 6.01 1.84 6.97
N GLN A 147 6.69 1.25 7.97
CA GLN A 147 8.11 0.93 7.86
C GLN A 147 8.39 -0.04 6.72
N GLU A 148 7.58 -1.08 6.59
CA GLU A 148 7.74 -2.07 5.52
C GLU A 148 7.46 -1.47 4.14
N ALA A 149 6.45 -0.59 4.05
CA ALA A 149 6.20 0.16 2.83
C ALA A 149 7.42 1.00 2.44
N TYR A 150 8.06 1.68 3.40
CA TYR A 150 9.27 2.46 3.14
C TYR A 150 10.45 1.59 2.71
N ASP A 151 10.72 0.49 3.42
CA ASP A 151 11.81 -0.45 3.10
C ASP A 151 11.64 -1.02 1.68
N PHE A 152 10.40 -1.37 1.31
CA PHE A 152 10.03 -1.83 -0.03
C PHE A 152 10.35 -0.78 -1.09
N LEU A 153 9.90 0.47 -0.89
CA LEU A 153 10.16 1.56 -1.84
C LEU A 153 11.65 1.86 -1.97
N LYS A 154 12.38 1.88 -0.86
CA LYS A 154 13.82 2.17 -0.86
C LYS A 154 14.58 1.10 -1.63
N TRP A 155 14.23 -0.18 -1.48
CA TRP A 155 14.88 -1.25 -2.22
C TRP A 155 14.70 -1.06 -3.74
N TRP A 156 13.47 -0.75 -4.19
CA TRP A 156 13.22 -0.46 -5.61
C TRP A 156 13.88 0.82 -6.11
N ALA A 157 14.08 1.83 -5.26
CA ALA A 157 14.75 3.07 -5.63
C ALA A 157 16.30 2.97 -5.61
N THR A 158 16.85 1.91 -5.02
CA THR A 158 18.29 1.65 -4.90
C THR A 158 18.65 0.40 -5.69
N THR A 159 18.79 -0.74 -5.02
CA THR A 159 19.21 -2.02 -5.60
C THR A 159 18.36 -2.41 -6.81
N GLY A 160 17.02 -2.30 -6.71
CA GLY A 160 16.12 -2.62 -7.83
C GLY A 160 16.15 -1.64 -9.01
N ASN A 161 16.91 -0.55 -8.91
CA ASN A 161 17.12 0.46 -9.95
C ASN A 161 18.55 0.43 -10.51
N GLU A 162 19.40 -0.49 -10.05
CA GLU A 162 20.72 -0.76 -10.62
C GLU A 162 20.55 -1.35 -12.04
N GLY A 163 21.24 -0.78 -13.03
CA GLY A 163 21.06 -1.15 -14.43
C GLY A 163 21.56 -2.55 -14.79
N ASP A 164 22.43 -3.11 -13.96
CA ASP A 164 23.08 -4.42 -14.08
C ASP A 164 22.53 -5.46 -13.10
N TYR A 165 21.43 -5.17 -12.39
CA TYR A 165 20.80 -6.12 -11.49
C TYR A 165 20.26 -7.35 -12.25
N ASP A 166 20.79 -8.54 -11.93
CA ASP A 166 20.31 -9.80 -12.50
C ASP A 166 19.05 -10.28 -11.79
N TRP A 167 17.90 -10.08 -12.43
CA TRP A 167 16.59 -10.52 -11.94
C TRP A 167 16.44 -12.05 -11.83
N GLY A 168 17.26 -12.81 -12.55
CA GLY A 168 17.25 -14.28 -12.56
C GLY A 168 18.14 -14.89 -11.49
N ASP A 169 19.13 -14.17 -10.98
CA ASP A 169 19.99 -14.65 -9.90
C ASP A 169 19.27 -14.58 -8.55
N MET A 170 18.89 -15.76 -8.05
CA MET A 170 18.19 -15.90 -6.78
C MET A 170 19.07 -15.59 -5.56
N SER A 171 20.40 -15.58 -5.72
CA SER A 171 21.36 -15.21 -4.67
C SER A 171 21.44 -13.72 -4.42
N HIS A 172 21.06 -12.89 -5.41
CA HIS A 172 21.02 -11.44 -5.24
C HIS A 172 19.93 -11.00 -4.25
N PRO A 173 20.21 -9.94 -3.46
CA PRO A 173 19.26 -9.45 -2.47
C PRO A 173 17.98 -8.92 -3.11
N HIS A 174 16.82 -9.41 -2.68
CA HIS A 174 15.52 -8.99 -3.20
C HIS A 174 14.55 -8.64 -2.07
N LEU A 175 14.09 -7.37 -2.04
CA LEU A 175 13.18 -6.84 -1.02
C LEU A 175 13.64 -7.12 0.43
N ASN A 176 14.96 -7.07 0.64
CA ASN A 176 15.63 -7.49 1.87
C ASN A 176 15.91 -6.35 2.85
N LEU A 177 15.63 -5.10 2.49
CA LEU A 177 15.80 -3.97 3.41
C LEU A 177 14.84 -4.07 4.60
N LYS A 178 15.31 -3.68 5.79
CA LYS A 178 14.55 -3.70 7.03
C LYS A 178 14.93 -2.55 7.95
N GLY A 179 13.95 -1.75 8.37
CA GLY A 179 14.14 -0.69 9.36
C GLY A 179 14.92 0.51 8.83
N GLU A 180 14.80 0.80 7.54
CA GLU A 180 15.47 1.92 6.90
C GLU A 180 14.94 3.26 7.41
N ASN A 181 15.76 4.30 7.32
CA ASN A 181 15.41 5.62 7.85
C ASN A 181 14.32 6.32 7.00
N ALA A 182 13.06 6.13 7.37
CA ALA A 182 11.92 6.77 6.74
C ALA A 182 11.87 8.30 6.88
N PHE A 183 12.74 8.94 7.67
CA PHE A 183 12.89 10.41 7.72
C PHE A 183 13.97 10.96 6.78
N GLU A 184 14.76 10.08 6.14
CA GLU A 184 15.86 10.51 5.28
C GLU A 184 15.38 11.35 4.07
N LYS A 185 16.35 12.02 3.46
CA LYS A 185 16.14 12.88 2.28
C LYS A 185 15.54 12.08 1.13
N VAL A 186 14.73 12.74 0.31
CA VAL A 186 14.02 12.10 -0.82
C VAL A 186 14.75 12.33 -2.15
N GLU A 187 15.71 13.25 -2.15
CA GLU A 187 16.57 13.60 -3.27
C GLU A 187 17.40 12.39 -3.72
N GLY A 188 17.34 12.08 -5.03
CA GLY A 188 17.97 10.89 -5.62
C GLY A 188 17.06 9.67 -5.71
N PHE A 189 15.95 9.64 -4.96
CA PHE A 189 15.01 8.52 -4.95
C PHE A 189 13.65 8.87 -5.57
N PHE A 190 13.04 9.97 -5.13
CA PHE A 190 11.62 10.29 -5.41
C PHE A 190 11.37 11.73 -5.86
N ASP A 191 12.42 12.53 -6.08
CA ASP A 191 12.34 13.95 -6.45
C ASP A 191 12.35 14.20 -7.97
N SER A 192 12.80 13.23 -8.76
CA SER A 192 12.85 13.33 -10.22
C SER A 192 11.48 13.35 -10.87
N ARG A 193 11.36 14.01 -12.04
CA ARG A 193 10.17 13.91 -12.91
C ARG A 193 10.02 12.55 -13.59
N TYR A 194 11.03 11.69 -13.54
CA TYR A 194 11.06 10.35 -14.13
C TYR A 194 10.90 9.25 -13.07
N GLY A 195 10.68 8.00 -13.49
CA GLY A 195 10.47 6.85 -12.60
C GLY A 195 9.01 6.66 -12.18
N SER A 196 8.73 5.68 -11.31
CA SER A 196 7.37 5.26 -10.96
C SER A 196 6.54 6.36 -10.30
N LEU A 197 5.34 6.63 -10.84
CA LEU A 197 4.34 7.53 -10.26
C LEU A 197 3.77 6.96 -8.95
N ASN A 198 3.54 5.63 -8.91
CA ASN A 198 2.99 4.94 -7.75
C ASN A 198 3.93 5.06 -6.55
N HIS A 199 5.22 4.78 -6.74
CA HIS A 199 6.20 4.86 -5.65
C HIS A 199 6.34 6.27 -5.09
N LYS A 200 6.29 7.31 -5.96
CA LYS A 200 6.27 8.71 -5.50
C LYS A 200 5.05 9.01 -4.64
N LEU A 201 3.86 8.51 -5.01
CA LEU A 201 2.64 8.74 -4.24
C LEU A 201 2.66 8.02 -2.89
N VAL A 202 3.17 6.78 -2.81
CA VAL A 202 3.33 6.08 -1.53
C VAL A 202 4.32 6.85 -0.65
N ALA A 203 5.51 7.18 -1.17
CA ALA A 203 6.53 7.92 -0.42
C ALA A 203 5.98 9.27 0.06
N THR A 204 5.22 9.97 -0.79
CA THR A 204 4.56 11.23 -0.43
C THR A 204 3.56 11.04 0.70
N LEU A 205 2.68 10.05 0.61
CA LEU A 205 1.69 9.77 1.66
C LEU A 205 2.37 9.40 2.97
N LEU A 206 3.43 8.58 2.92
CA LEU A 206 4.21 8.20 4.09
C LEU A 206 4.82 9.43 4.77
N LYS A 207 5.52 10.32 4.04
CA LYS A 207 6.06 11.56 4.64
C LYS A 207 4.96 12.46 5.21
N ILE A 208 3.79 12.52 4.57
CA ILE A 208 2.62 13.24 5.07
C ILE A 208 2.14 12.63 6.40
N ARG A 209 2.04 11.29 6.50
CA ARG A 209 1.68 10.59 7.75
C ARG A 209 2.64 10.92 8.88
N LEU A 210 3.95 10.79 8.63
CA LEU A 210 4.98 11.13 9.62
C LEU A 210 4.83 12.58 10.11
N TRP A 211 4.60 13.52 9.19
CA TRP A 211 4.43 14.94 9.54
C TRP A 211 3.14 15.20 10.33
N LEU A 212 2.03 14.59 9.92
CA LEU A 212 0.74 14.71 10.62
C LEU A 212 0.83 14.18 12.04
N GLU A 213 1.47 13.04 12.24
CA GLU A 213 1.62 12.44 13.56
C GLU A 213 2.51 13.27 14.48
N LEU A 214 3.67 13.74 14.01
CA LEU A 214 4.51 14.64 14.81
C LEU A 214 3.78 15.96 15.16
N ARG A 215 2.98 16.49 14.23
CA ARG A 215 2.13 17.65 14.49
C ARG A 215 1.10 17.34 15.58
N ASP A 216 0.43 16.20 15.49
CA ASP A 216 -0.65 15.83 16.41
C ASP A 216 -0.11 15.54 17.82
N VAL A 217 1.04 14.87 17.93
CA VAL A 217 1.75 14.67 19.19
C VAL A 217 2.13 16.01 19.83
N ARG A 218 2.72 16.92 19.05
CA ARG A 218 3.08 18.26 19.53
C ARG A 218 1.87 19.09 19.94
N ASN A 219 0.76 18.99 19.20
CA ASN A 219 -0.48 19.68 19.54
C ASN A 219 -1.07 19.15 20.85
N ALA A 220 -1.06 17.82 21.05
CA ALA A 220 -1.50 17.21 22.30
C ALA A 220 -0.63 17.65 23.47
N ASP A 221 0.70 17.66 23.30
CA ASP A 221 1.66 18.14 24.28
C ASP A 221 1.39 19.59 24.70
N ILE A 222 1.27 20.51 23.73
CA ILE A 222 0.97 21.92 24.00
C ILE A 222 -0.38 22.11 24.69
N ALA A 223 -1.41 21.39 24.27
CA ALA A 223 -2.76 21.57 24.79
C ALA A 223 -2.95 21.03 26.21
N LEU A 224 -2.14 20.03 26.61
CA LEU A 224 -2.39 19.24 27.82
C LEU A 224 -1.26 19.30 28.85
N ARG A 225 -0.07 19.81 28.50
CA ARG A 225 1.11 19.90 29.40
C ARG A 225 0.86 20.57 30.75
N ASP A 226 -0.03 21.55 30.79
CA ASP A 226 -0.34 22.30 32.01
C ASP A 226 -1.65 21.82 32.67
N ALA A 227 -2.36 20.88 32.03
CA ALA A 227 -3.65 20.35 32.47
C ALA A 227 -3.57 18.91 33.03
N LEU A 228 -2.55 18.14 32.63
CA LEU A 228 -2.39 16.74 33.00
C LEU A 228 -1.02 16.46 33.63
N PRO A 229 -0.93 15.50 34.56
CA PRO A 229 0.34 14.90 34.96
C PRO A 229 1.11 14.35 33.76
N ARG A 230 2.45 14.34 33.86
CA ARG A 230 3.34 13.93 32.75
C ARG A 230 3.04 12.51 32.29
N GLU A 231 2.76 11.60 33.22
CA GLU A 231 2.49 10.19 32.91
C GLU A 231 1.24 10.03 32.03
N LEU A 232 0.16 10.76 32.34
CA LEU A 232 -1.07 10.72 31.53
C LEU A 232 -0.87 11.38 30.17
N LEU A 233 -0.08 12.45 30.13
CA LEU A 233 0.25 13.12 28.87
C LEU A 233 1.07 12.20 27.95
N ASP A 234 2.10 11.52 28.49
CA ASP A 234 2.92 10.60 27.73
C ASP A 234 2.09 9.43 27.19
N MET A 235 1.16 8.88 27.99
CA MET A 235 0.20 7.88 27.52
C MET A 235 -0.67 8.38 26.35
N ILE A 236 -1.14 9.63 26.40
CA ILE A 236 -1.90 10.23 25.31
C ILE A 236 -1.03 10.39 24.06
N LYS A 237 0.19 10.93 24.20
CA LYS A 237 1.13 11.10 23.09
C LYS A 237 1.42 9.78 22.39
N THR A 238 1.67 8.70 23.13
CA THR A 238 1.87 7.35 22.54
C THR A 238 0.62 6.84 21.82
N ARG A 239 -0.59 7.17 22.27
CA ARG A 239 -1.86 6.76 21.63
C ARG A 239 -2.21 7.59 20.39
N VAL A 240 -1.66 8.80 20.26
CA VAL A 240 -1.84 9.66 19.07
C VAL A 240 -1.08 9.10 17.87
N VAL A 241 0.08 8.49 18.12
CA VAL A 241 0.93 7.86 17.11
C VAL A 241 0.25 6.62 16.54
N ARG A 242 0.28 6.49 15.21
CA ARG A 242 -0.38 5.39 14.46
C ARG A 242 0.60 4.62 13.60
N SER A 243 1.60 5.31 13.06
CA SER A 243 2.67 4.74 12.25
C SER A 243 3.68 4.02 13.14
N ASP A 244 4.07 2.81 12.73
CA ASP A 244 5.15 2.05 13.37
C ASP A 244 6.51 2.75 13.25
N VAL A 245 6.68 3.64 12.26
CA VAL A 245 7.87 4.48 12.07
C VAL A 245 8.00 5.53 13.18
N VAL A 246 6.95 6.32 13.42
CA VAL A 246 6.97 7.36 14.46
C VAL A 246 7.01 6.72 15.85
N ALA A 247 6.34 5.59 16.04
CA ALA A 247 6.35 4.85 17.30
C ALA A 247 7.77 4.41 17.74
N ARG A 248 8.71 4.24 16.80
CA ARG A 248 10.12 3.93 17.11
C ARG A 248 10.95 5.16 17.49
N ARG A 249 10.47 6.37 17.21
CA ARG A 249 11.13 7.65 17.53
C ARG A 249 10.62 8.21 18.86
N GLN A 250 10.83 7.46 19.94
CA GLN A 250 10.45 7.89 21.29
C GLN A 250 11.08 9.26 21.67
N ASP A 251 12.28 9.53 21.15
CA ASP A 251 12.95 10.83 21.29
C ASP A 251 12.13 12.01 20.78
N LEU A 252 11.31 11.82 19.74
CA LEU A 252 10.43 12.85 19.18
C LEU A 252 9.05 12.91 19.84
N ILE A 253 8.63 11.82 20.50
CA ILE A 253 7.34 11.72 21.19
C ILE A 253 7.44 12.32 22.60
N GLU A 254 8.49 11.96 23.33
CA GLU A 254 8.74 12.43 24.70
C GLU A 254 9.16 13.91 24.71
N HIS A 255 10.01 14.31 23.75
CA HIS A 255 10.57 15.66 23.64
C HIS A 255 10.09 16.36 22.37
N THR A 256 8.85 16.86 22.40
CA THR A 256 8.19 17.45 21.22
C THR A 256 8.87 18.71 20.67
N ASP A 257 9.70 19.38 21.47
CA ASP A 257 10.57 20.48 21.07
C ASP A 257 11.62 20.05 20.02
N ARG A 258 12.10 18.79 20.13
CA ARG A 258 13.08 18.20 19.20
C ARG A 258 12.46 17.79 17.86
N ALA A 259 11.14 17.69 17.77
CA ALA A 259 10.45 17.37 16.51
C ALA A 259 10.50 18.51 15.48
N GLY A 260 10.80 19.74 15.89
CA GLY A 260 10.78 20.93 15.03
C GLY A 260 11.63 20.81 13.75
N PRO A 261 12.93 20.46 13.83
CA PRO A 261 13.77 20.23 12.65
C PRO A 261 13.23 19.15 11.71
N GLU A 262 12.81 17.99 12.24
CA GLU A 262 12.26 16.87 11.46
C GLU A 262 10.98 17.27 10.74
N MET A 263 10.06 17.96 11.43
CA MET A 263 8.83 18.46 10.82
C MET A 263 9.11 19.43 9.67
N ARG A 264 10.10 20.32 9.80
CA ARG A 264 10.49 21.24 8.71
C ARG A 264 11.12 20.48 7.54
N ALA A 265 11.95 19.48 7.82
CA ALA A 265 12.53 18.62 6.80
C ALA A 265 11.43 17.87 6.03
N LEU A 266 10.48 17.25 6.73
CA LEU A 266 9.33 16.57 6.13
C LEU A 266 8.50 17.52 5.26
N GLN A 267 8.22 18.75 5.72
CA GLN A 267 7.50 19.73 4.90
C GLN A 267 8.24 20.07 3.60
N LYS A 268 9.57 20.20 3.65
CA LYS A 268 10.38 20.40 2.45
C LYS A 268 10.29 19.18 1.53
N GLN A 269 10.49 17.97 2.05
CA GLN A 269 10.40 16.72 1.30
C GLN A 269 9.01 16.55 0.64
N ILE A 270 7.92 16.81 1.37
CA ILE A 270 6.55 16.74 0.85
C ILE A 270 6.36 17.70 -0.32
N ARG A 271 6.84 18.95 -0.22
CA ARG A 271 6.77 19.91 -1.34
C ARG A 271 7.56 19.42 -2.55
N THR A 272 8.79 18.92 -2.34
CA THR A 272 9.62 18.33 -3.39
C THR A 272 8.89 17.20 -4.12
N MET A 273 8.34 16.23 -3.38
CA MET A 273 7.67 15.09 -4.00
C MET A 273 6.32 15.45 -4.63
N ILE A 274 5.56 16.38 -4.05
CA ILE A 274 4.33 16.89 -4.70
C ILE A 274 4.66 17.56 -6.03
N ASN A 275 5.77 18.30 -6.11
CA ASN A 275 6.24 18.83 -7.38
C ASN A 275 6.68 17.71 -8.35
N ALA A 276 7.39 16.70 -7.86
CA ALA A 276 7.81 15.55 -8.66
C ALA A 276 6.61 14.80 -9.25
N VAL A 277 5.58 14.51 -8.46
CA VAL A 277 4.32 13.89 -8.91
C VAL A 277 3.65 14.74 -9.98
N ARG A 278 3.56 16.06 -9.78
CA ARG A 278 2.99 17.00 -10.75
C ARG A 278 3.73 16.98 -12.09
N LEU A 279 5.07 16.94 -12.06
CA LEU A 279 5.92 16.94 -13.25
C LEU A 279 5.97 15.56 -13.95
N ASN A 280 5.76 14.49 -13.18
CA ASN A 280 5.70 13.12 -13.69
C ASN A 280 4.37 12.84 -14.38
N ASN A 281 3.25 13.30 -13.82
CA ASN A 281 1.93 13.19 -14.43
C ASN A 281 1.01 14.35 -14.00
N GLU A 282 0.67 15.25 -14.94
CA GLU A 282 -0.11 16.46 -14.64
C GLU A 282 -1.56 16.18 -14.21
N PHE A 283 -2.11 15.02 -14.60
CA PHE A 283 -3.50 14.64 -14.30
C PHE A 283 -3.65 14.05 -12.90
N MET A 284 -2.55 13.59 -12.28
CA MET A 284 -2.61 12.79 -11.06
C MET A 284 -3.14 13.57 -9.85
N LEU A 285 -2.54 14.73 -9.53
CA LEU A 285 -2.94 15.51 -8.35
C LEU A 285 -4.39 16.05 -8.45
N PRO A 286 -4.85 16.63 -9.58
CA PRO A 286 -6.25 17.01 -9.73
C PRO A 286 -7.22 15.86 -9.45
N ARG A 287 -6.92 14.66 -9.97
CA ARG A 287 -7.74 13.45 -9.78
C ARG A 287 -7.71 12.95 -8.34
N LEU A 288 -6.55 13.01 -7.67
CA LEU A 288 -6.44 12.65 -6.26
C LEU A 288 -7.26 13.57 -5.36
N PHE A 289 -7.28 14.87 -5.67
CA PHE A 289 -7.94 15.89 -4.85
C PHE A 289 -9.45 15.98 -5.05
N ALA A 290 -9.91 15.62 -6.26
CA ALA A 290 -11.31 15.60 -6.65
C ALA A 290 -11.53 14.38 -7.57
N PRO A 291 -11.69 13.18 -6.98
CA PRO A 291 -11.88 11.96 -7.76
C PRO A 291 -13.24 11.99 -8.45
N ASN A 292 -13.26 12.37 -9.72
CA ASN A 292 -14.41 12.20 -10.61
C ASN A 292 -14.07 11.12 -11.64
N VAL A 293 -14.11 9.85 -11.18
CA VAL A 293 -13.63 8.71 -11.95
C VAL A 293 -14.58 7.54 -11.89
N ASP A 294 -14.60 6.77 -12.97
CA ASP A 294 -15.26 5.47 -12.99
C ASP A 294 -14.33 4.41 -12.38
N TRP A 295 -14.57 4.08 -11.11
CA TRP A 295 -13.79 3.07 -10.38
C TRP A 295 -13.89 1.66 -10.97
N ASN A 296 -14.89 1.39 -11.80
CA ASN A 296 -15.06 0.10 -12.46
C ASN A 296 -14.28 0.00 -13.78
N ARG A 297 -13.74 1.13 -14.27
CA ARG A 297 -13.00 1.18 -15.53
C ARG A 297 -11.51 1.22 -15.27
N SER A 298 -10.84 0.09 -15.47
CA SER A 298 -9.38 0.05 -15.58
C SER A 298 -8.96 0.23 -17.04
N PRO A 299 -7.96 1.08 -17.34
CA PRO A 299 -7.46 1.23 -18.70
C PRO A 299 -6.81 -0.09 -19.18
N GLN A 300 -7.03 -0.44 -20.44
CA GLN A 300 -6.41 -1.64 -21.05
C GLN A 300 -4.91 -1.44 -21.29
N SER A 301 -4.50 -0.20 -21.55
CA SER A 301 -3.11 0.21 -21.75
C SER A 301 -2.94 1.66 -21.31
N TYR A 302 -1.70 2.07 -21.07
CA TYR A 302 -1.34 3.44 -20.75
C TYR A 302 0.08 3.74 -21.25
N SER A 303 0.39 5.02 -21.37
CA SER A 303 1.76 5.52 -21.53
C SER A 303 2.18 6.32 -20.30
N MET A 304 3.47 6.37 -19.98
CA MET A 304 3.98 7.20 -18.89
C MET A 304 3.56 8.67 -19.09
N GLY A 305 3.01 9.31 -18.06
CA GLY A 305 2.47 10.67 -18.08
C GLY A 305 1.04 10.79 -18.62
N SER A 306 0.42 9.71 -19.09
CA SER A 306 -0.93 9.75 -19.68
C SER A 306 -2.04 9.89 -18.64
N ARG A 307 -3.24 10.23 -19.12
CA ARG A 307 -4.45 10.30 -18.30
C ARG A 307 -4.86 8.92 -17.77
N GLU A 308 -4.59 7.87 -18.56
CA GLU A 308 -4.84 6.47 -18.26
C GLU A 308 -3.93 5.98 -17.13
N GLU A 309 -2.64 6.34 -17.16
CA GLU A 309 -1.71 6.04 -16.06
C GLU A 309 -2.19 6.66 -14.74
N ALA A 310 -2.64 7.92 -14.78
CA ALA A 310 -3.18 8.60 -13.60
C ALA A 310 -4.45 7.92 -13.08
N GLN A 311 -5.32 7.42 -13.97
CA GLN A 311 -6.51 6.66 -13.58
C GLN A 311 -6.14 5.34 -12.91
N LEU A 312 -5.23 4.56 -13.50
CA LEU A 312 -4.79 3.29 -12.94
C LEU A 312 -4.12 3.48 -11.58
N THR A 313 -3.23 4.46 -11.48
CA THR A 313 -2.54 4.84 -10.24
C THR A 313 -3.53 5.27 -9.16
N LEU A 314 -4.55 6.05 -9.51
CA LEU A 314 -5.60 6.45 -8.58
C LEU A 314 -6.37 5.25 -8.03
N ASN A 315 -6.68 4.25 -8.87
CA ASN A 315 -7.35 3.02 -8.44
C ASN A 315 -6.54 2.27 -7.37
N TYR A 316 -5.20 2.33 -7.43
CA TYR A 316 -4.32 1.69 -6.46
C TYR A 316 -4.17 2.49 -5.16
N CYS A 317 -4.03 3.82 -5.27
CA CYS A 317 -3.60 4.64 -4.13
C CYS A 317 -4.75 5.29 -3.36
N TYR A 318 -5.92 5.50 -3.98
CA TYR A 318 -6.92 6.42 -3.43
C TYR A 318 -7.39 6.05 -2.03
N LEU A 319 -7.64 4.76 -1.79
CA LEU A 319 -8.09 4.30 -0.47
C LEU A 319 -7.07 4.61 0.62
N ALA A 320 -5.77 4.38 0.40
CA ALA A 320 -4.73 4.70 1.39
C ALA A 320 -4.69 6.20 1.73
N TRP A 321 -4.88 7.06 0.72
CA TRP A 321 -4.96 8.51 0.90
C TRP A 321 -6.26 8.94 1.61
N ALA A 322 -7.40 8.36 1.23
CA ALA A 322 -8.70 8.67 1.81
C ALA A 322 -8.86 8.16 3.26
N GLU A 323 -8.15 7.10 3.61
CA GLU A 323 -8.03 6.51 4.94
C GLU A 323 -7.06 7.27 5.86
N THR A 324 -6.30 8.24 5.32
CA THR A 324 -5.35 9.08 6.09
C THR A 324 -5.94 10.49 6.29
N PRO A 325 -6.53 10.80 7.47
CA PRO A 325 -7.18 12.08 7.69
C PRO A 325 -6.22 13.27 7.53
N GLY A 326 -6.64 14.27 6.76
CA GLY A 326 -5.84 15.48 6.51
C GLY A 326 -4.75 15.33 5.43
N ALA A 327 -4.50 14.14 4.89
CA ALA A 327 -3.44 13.94 3.91
C ALA A 327 -3.67 14.74 2.61
N ILE A 328 -4.91 14.72 2.10
CA ILE A 328 -5.29 15.46 0.89
C ILE A 328 -5.10 16.97 1.11
N ASP A 329 -5.42 17.50 2.30
CA ASP A 329 -5.28 18.93 2.59
C ASP A 329 -3.81 19.36 2.69
N VAL A 330 -2.96 18.51 3.28
CA VAL A 330 -1.50 18.74 3.29
C VAL A 330 -0.95 18.76 1.86
N ALA A 331 -1.36 17.80 1.02
CA ALA A 331 -0.93 17.76 -0.37
C ALA A 331 -1.41 18.98 -1.19
N LYS A 332 -2.66 19.43 -0.99
CA LYS A 332 -3.18 20.66 -1.60
C LYS A 332 -2.37 21.90 -1.20
N LYS A 333 -2.07 22.04 0.10
CA LYS A 333 -1.25 23.15 0.62
C LYS A 333 0.18 23.10 0.07
N ALA A 334 0.77 21.92 -0.01
CA ALA A 334 2.09 21.73 -0.59
C ALA A 334 2.12 22.12 -2.08
N LEU A 335 1.10 21.72 -2.86
CA LEU A 335 0.98 22.10 -4.27
C LEU A 335 0.84 23.62 -4.46
N ALA A 336 0.02 24.26 -3.62
CA ALA A 336 -0.12 25.72 -3.65
C ALA A 336 1.20 26.43 -3.37
N ALA A 337 1.96 25.96 -2.37
CA ALA A 337 3.28 26.50 -2.05
C ALA A 337 4.29 26.31 -3.19
N VAL A 338 4.28 25.13 -3.85
CA VAL A 338 5.12 24.86 -5.03
C VAL A 338 4.81 25.83 -6.17
N ARG A 339 3.52 26.07 -6.45
CA ARG A 339 3.07 27.01 -7.49
C ARG A 339 3.41 28.46 -7.18
N ALA A 340 3.40 28.85 -5.92
CA ALA A 340 3.76 30.22 -5.51
C ALA A 340 5.27 30.50 -5.57
N ALA A 341 6.10 29.45 -5.58
CA ALA A 341 7.55 29.53 -5.66
C ALA A 341 8.12 29.31 -7.08
N SER A 342 7.27 28.96 -8.05
CA SER A 342 7.59 28.82 -9.47
C SER A 342 7.20 30.10 -10.20
#